data_AF-A0A7U9SVA1-F1
#
_entry.id   AF-A0A7U9SVA1-F1
#
_cell.length_a   1.000
_cell.length_b   1.000
_cell.length_c   1.000
_cell.angle_alpha   90.00
_cell.angle_beta   90.00
_cell.angle_gamma   90.00
#
_symmetry.space_group_name_H-M   'P 1'
#
loop_
_entity.id
_entity.type
_entity.pdbx_description
1 polymer ?
#
loop_
_entity_poly.entity_id
_entity_poly.type
_entity_poly.pdbx_seq_one_letter_code
_entity_poly.pdbx_strand_id
1 'polypeptide(L)'
;MDIAKQIIDQRINKILEDNQEIFTANDNERNRSKAFLVLGVAAYLDIDLTEAVQYLTDGGNDGGFDAAYIVEAQDSQLNVVLFQSKYSRKLDKDSNFPANAVEKAVNTIKCVFDPSTHIELNVQSRKKVEEIRSFILDGAIPYVTFVMLNNGLAWNQEGQNHINNAFAGQCQVRFEHFSHSDIMRYINREQVINTQISLSGKAIQENFNYKRVLLGRVSVMEVYKLMEEFGDSLLEKNIRRYLGKNVVNDGITETLLDTDKRQNFFFFNNGATMICKKFSFNALQEQNWIVKTDDLQIINGGQTCKTIHQTVKENSNLDFSQTYLLVRLYEVEDTENPGIIQDIIYATNSQNPVDFRDLKSNDECQRILEIGAHDLGYVYKRKRDNALNINVIPSTVAAEAVFAVWRECPHLAKYRRNEFFDKYYSLIFDNLNAAQMVIAVLIFRYCDNNRKKESKLDGIKEHRLYSQYFMAYMIGKQILKGAGITLQEITHINFYEIKNYFDQNKELMYSRAEQAMVDILKDYFNNESLSEIDGRTMAATFRRFDIIERYLKNKTWWEANME
;
A
#
# COMPACT_ATOMS: atom_id res chain seq x y z
N MET A 1 19.97 17.69 19.42
CA MET A 1 19.12 16.52 19.77
C MET A 1 17.95 16.57 18.81
N ASP A 2 17.77 15.55 17.98
CA ASP A 2 16.75 15.55 16.94
C ASP A 2 15.38 15.16 17.54
N ILE A 3 14.47 16.13 17.61
CA ILE A 3 13.12 15.98 18.20
C ILE A 3 12.32 14.92 17.42
N ALA A 4 12.49 14.84 16.10
CA ALA A 4 11.79 13.87 15.26
C ALA A 4 12.15 12.43 15.64
N LYS A 5 13.43 12.17 15.94
CA LYS A 5 13.88 10.85 16.40
C LYS A 5 13.28 10.45 17.74
N GLN A 6 13.13 11.39 18.66
CA GLN A 6 12.53 11.13 19.97
C GLN A 6 11.05 10.81 19.88
N ILE A 7 10.30 11.54 19.03
CA ILE A 7 8.87 11.29 18.83
C ILE A 7 8.65 9.90 18.23
N ILE A 8 9.48 9.50 17.24
CA ILE A 8 9.42 8.16 16.67
C ILE A 8 9.79 7.10 17.71
N ASP A 9 10.82 7.32 18.53
CA ASP A 9 11.18 6.37 19.59
C ASP A 9 10.05 6.19 20.62
N GLN A 10 9.39 7.27 21.04
CA GLN A 10 8.21 7.21 21.91
C GLN A 10 7.06 6.43 21.26
N ARG A 11 6.83 6.64 19.96
CA ARG A 11 5.77 5.95 19.23
C ARG A 11 6.06 4.47 19.03
N ILE A 12 7.33 4.09 18.82
CA ILE A 12 7.76 2.69 18.82
C ILE A 12 7.44 2.05 20.18
N ASN A 13 7.75 2.72 21.29
CA ASN A 13 7.46 2.18 22.63
C ASN A 13 5.95 1.99 22.84
N LYS A 14 5.13 2.95 22.39
CA LYS A 14 3.67 2.82 22.44
C LYS A 14 3.16 1.63 21.60
N ILE A 15 3.67 1.44 20.39
CA ILE A 15 3.32 0.30 19.53
C ILE A 15 3.63 -1.03 20.23
N LEU A 16 4.76 -1.11 20.94
CA LEU A 16 5.16 -2.29 21.70
C LEU A 16 4.25 -2.55 22.91
N GLU A 17 3.91 -1.50 23.66
CA GLU A 17 3.02 -1.59 24.82
C GLU A 17 1.63 -2.08 24.42
N ASP A 18 1.09 -1.53 23.33
CA ASP A 18 -0.26 -1.85 22.86
C ASP A 18 -0.35 -3.27 22.23
N ASN A 19 0.78 -3.94 21.92
CA ASN A 19 0.80 -5.16 21.07
C ASN A 19 1.80 -6.24 21.50
N GLN A 20 1.81 -6.57 22.80
CA GLN A 20 2.71 -7.59 23.36
C GLN A 20 2.56 -8.98 22.70
N GLU A 21 1.41 -9.31 22.12
CA GLU A 21 1.16 -10.59 21.44
C GLU A 21 1.79 -10.70 20.03
N ILE A 22 2.09 -9.57 19.37
CA ILE A 22 2.72 -9.56 18.04
C ILE A 22 4.25 -9.54 18.18
N PHE A 23 4.76 -8.89 19.22
CA PHE A 23 6.19 -8.73 19.50
C PHE A 23 6.64 -9.71 20.59
N THR A 24 6.67 -11.00 20.25
CA THR A 24 6.95 -12.09 21.19
C THR A 24 8.44 -12.44 21.33
N ALA A 25 9.35 -11.67 20.72
CA ALA A 25 10.77 -11.97 20.89
C ALA A 25 11.18 -11.73 22.35
N ASN A 26 11.90 -12.68 22.96
CA ASN A 26 12.46 -12.55 24.30
C ASN A 26 13.42 -11.36 24.45
N ASP A 27 13.88 -10.81 23.32
CA ASP A 27 14.76 -9.66 23.25
C ASP A 27 13.97 -8.38 22.89
N ASN A 28 13.81 -7.50 23.87
CA ASN A 28 13.21 -6.17 23.72
C ASN A 28 13.86 -5.35 22.61
N GLU A 29 15.15 -5.58 22.34
CA GLU A 29 15.88 -4.86 21.29
C GLU A 29 15.40 -5.27 19.90
N ARG A 30 15.18 -6.56 19.69
CA ARG A 30 14.66 -7.10 18.43
C ARG A 30 13.22 -6.63 18.19
N ASN A 31 12.42 -6.55 19.25
CA ASN A 31 11.06 -6.02 19.18
C ASN A 31 11.03 -4.55 18.75
N ARG A 32 11.92 -3.70 19.29
CA ARG A 32 12.03 -2.28 18.88
C ARG A 32 12.40 -2.12 17.40
N SER A 33 13.39 -2.87 16.93
CA SER A 33 13.78 -2.84 15.50
C SER A 33 12.64 -3.30 14.59
N LYS A 34 11.89 -4.34 14.98
CA LYS A 34 10.71 -4.80 14.24
C LYS A 34 9.59 -3.74 14.23
N ALA A 35 9.29 -3.12 15.36
CA ALA A 35 8.27 -2.07 15.45
C ALA A 35 8.63 -0.86 14.58
N PHE A 36 9.91 -0.48 14.52
CA PHE A 36 10.38 0.57 13.60
C PHE A 36 10.19 0.18 12.13
N LEU A 37 10.51 -1.05 11.75
CA LEU A 37 10.27 -1.56 10.39
C LEU A 37 8.78 -1.53 10.04
N VAL A 38 7.90 -1.99 10.94
CA VAL A 38 6.43 -1.97 10.73
C VAL A 38 5.95 -0.53 10.48
N LEU A 39 6.40 0.41 11.33
CA LEU A 39 6.04 1.82 11.20
C LEU A 39 6.54 2.42 9.88
N GLY A 40 7.77 2.11 9.48
CA GLY A 40 8.34 2.60 8.23
C GLY A 40 7.67 2.00 6.99
N VAL A 41 7.35 0.70 6.99
CA VAL A 41 6.61 0.04 5.91
C VAL A 41 5.20 0.62 5.80
N ALA A 42 4.51 0.79 6.92
CA ALA A 42 3.19 1.42 6.95
C ALA A 42 3.23 2.86 6.42
N ALA A 43 4.22 3.65 6.84
CA ALA A 43 4.38 5.02 6.39
C ALA A 43 4.74 5.13 4.89
N TYR A 44 5.61 4.25 4.39
CA TYR A 44 6.05 4.27 3.00
C TYR A 44 4.96 3.79 2.04
N LEU A 45 4.31 2.66 2.36
CA LEU A 45 3.25 2.08 1.53
C LEU A 45 1.88 2.74 1.74
N ASP A 46 1.76 3.61 2.74
CA ASP A 46 0.52 4.29 3.11
C ASP A 46 -0.61 3.30 3.48
N ILE A 47 -0.26 2.30 4.28
CA ILE A 47 -1.15 1.22 4.74
C ILE A 47 -1.26 1.21 6.27
N ASP A 48 -2.25 0.49 6.80
CA ASP A 48 -2.38 0.33 8.24
C ASP A 48 -1.25 -0.55 8.80
N LEU A 49 -0.89 -0.31 10.07
CA LEU A 49 0.16 -1.09 10.73
C LEU A 49 -0.14 -2.60 10.75
N THR A 50 -1.41 -3.00 10.91
CA THR A 50 -1.82 -4.41 10.86
C THR A 50 -1.56 -5.07 9.52
N GLU A 51 -1.69 -4.29 8.44
CA GLU A 51 -1.43 -4.74 7.08
C GLU A 51 0.08 -4.82 6.83
N ALA A 52 0.84 -3.82 7.31
CA ALA A 52 2.30 -3.79 7.22
C ALA A 52 2.97 -5.03 7.83
N VAL A 53 2.45 -5.55 8.94
CA VAL A 53 2.94 -6.79 9.58
C VAL A 53 2.93 -8.00 8.64
N GLN A 54 2.01 -8.05 7.66
CA GLN A 54 1.91 -9.17 6.72
C GLN A 54 3.05 -9.21 5.68
N TYR A 55 3.77 -8.10 5.49
CA TYR A 55 4.84 -7.97 4.50
C TYR A 55 6.24 -8.27 5.06
N LEU A 56 6.36 -8.42 6.38
CA LEU A 56 7.62 -8.67 7.06
C LEU A 56 8.17 -10.07 6.78
N THR A 57 9.49 -10.18 6.66
CA THR A 57 10.22 -11.45 6.56
C THR A 57 10.92 -11.72 7.90
N ASP A 58 10.24 -12.45 8.80
CA ASP A 58 10.79 -12.77 10.12
C ASP A 58 11.84 -13.89 10.07
N GLY A 59 13.10 -13.60 10.45
CA GLY A 59 14.12 -14.64 10.69
C GLY A 59 15.56 -14.17 10.50
N GLY A 60 16.54 -14.95 10.98
CA GLY A 60 17.92 -14.82 10.49
C GLY A 60 18.05 -15.43 9.10
N ASN A 61 19.07 -15.04 8.32
CA ASN A 61 19.27 -15.47 6.92
C ASN A 61 18.13 -15.02 5.98
N ASP A 62 17.81 -13.74 6.04
CA ASP A 62 16.72 -13.05 5.32
C ASP A 62 17.02 -12.78 3.83
N GLY A 63 18.20 -13.14 3.35
CA GLY A 63 18.64 -12.84 1.99
C GLY A 63 18.94 -11.36 1.75
N GLY A 64 19.00 -10.54 2.81
CA GLY A 64 19.29 -9.11 2.74
C GLY A 64 18.09 -8.20 2.51
N PHE A 65 16.87 -8.62 2.89
CA PHE A 65 15.70 -7.75 2.98
C PHE A 65 14.77 -8.17 4.15
N ASP A 66 14.21 -7.20 4.86
CA ASP A 66 13.37 -7.40 6.05
C ASP A 66 11.85 -7.34 5.76
N ALA A 67 11.44 -6.80 4.61
CA ALA A 67 10.06 -6.84 4.14
C ALA A 67 9.97 -6.80 2.61
N ALA A 68 8.90 -7.39 2.07
CA ALA A 68 8.64 -7.41 0.63
C ALA A 68 7.17 -7.20 0.29
N TYR A 69 6.92 -6.17 -0.51
CA TYR A 69 5.63 -5.81 -1.08
C TYR A 69 5.65 -6.07 -2.59
N ILE A 70 4.63 -6.78 -3.09
CA ILE A 70 4.56 -7.23 -4.47
C ILE A 70 3.18 -6.83 -4.99
N VAL A 71 3.16 -6.08 -6.09
CA VAL A 71 1.94 -5.64 -6.76
C VAL A 71 2.07 -5.86 -8.26
N GLU A 72 1.09 -6.54 -8.82
CA GLU A 72 0.91 -6.61 -10.26
C GLU A 72 0.22 -5.32 -10.74
N ALA A 73 0.85 -4.63 -11.69
CA ALA A 73 0.30 -3.45 -12.35
C ALA A 73 -0.30 -3.82 -13.72
N GLN A 74 -0.86 -2.82 -14.41
CA GLN A 74 -1.36 -3.00 -15.78
C GLN A 74 -0.18 -3.33 -16.73
N ASP A 75 -0.48 -4.00 -17.85
CA ASP A 75 0.48 -4.37 -18.91
C ASP A 75 1.63 -5.31 -18.49
N SER A 76 1.34 -6.30 -17.65
CA SER A 76 2.31 -7.33 -17.22
C SER A 76 3.53 -6.76 -16.45
N GLN A 77 3.40 -5.56 -15.89
CA GLN A 77 4.43 -4.98 -15.03
C GLN A 77 4.28 -5.50 -13.60
N LEU A 78 5.40 -5.90 -12.99
CA LEU A 78 5.45 -6.36 -11.59
C LEU A 78 6.23 -5.35 -10.75
N ASN A 79 5.53 -4.59 -9.92
CA ASN A 79 6.15 -3.66 -8.98
C ASN A 79 6.52 -4.41 -7.70
N VAL A 80 7.82 -4.47 -7.40
CA VAL A 80 8.35 -5.09 -6.19
C VAL A 80 9.05 -4.03 -5.35
N VAL A 81 8.60 -3.87 -4.11
CA VAL A 81 9.25 -3.01 -3.13
C VAL A 81 9.88 -3.87 -2.05
N LEU A 82 11.20 -3.81 -1.94
CA LEU A 82 11.99 -4.51 -0.91
C LEU A 82 12.45 -3.50 0.13
N PHE A 83 12.40 -3.85 1.40
CA PHE A 83 12.82 -2.99 2.50
C PHE A 83 14.01 -3.61 3.24
N GLN A 84 15.01 -2.80 3.55
CA GLN A 84 16.02 -3.13 4.56
C GLN A 84 16.01 -2.05 5.64
N SER A 85 15.79 -2.45 6.89
CA SER A 85 15.72 -1.55 8.03
C SER A 85 16.94 -1.64 8.92
N LYS A 86 17.42 -0.48 9.39
CA LYS A 86 18.46 -0.35 10.41
C LYS A 86 18.09 0.73 11.41
N TYR A 87 17.72 0.31 12.62
CA TYR A 87 17.40 1.21 13.72
C TYR A 87 18.62 1.45 14.63
N SER A 88 19.06 2.70 14.75
CA SER A 88 20.14 3.12 15.66
C SER A 88 19.57 3.69 16.95
N ARG A 89 20.10 3.28 18.10
CA ARG A 89 19.63 3.75 19.42
C ARG A 89 20.28 5.05 19.87
N LYS A 90 21.41 5.42 19.27
CA LYS A 90 22.12 6.65 19.62
C LYS A 90 21.45 7.81 18.90
N LEU A 91 20.33 8.28 19.43
CA LEU A 91 19.52 9.34 18.83
C LEU A 91 20.28 10.68 18.74
N ASP A 92 21.35 10.83 19.51
CA ASP A 92 22.21 12.03 19.54
C ASP A 92 23.22 12.10 18.39
N LYS A 93 23.40 11.02 17.62
CA LYS A 93 24.34 10.98 16.48
C LYS A 93 23.64 10.52 15.22
N ASP A 94 24.00 11.17 14.12
CA ASP A 94 23.65 10.69 12.79
C ASP A 94 24.60 9.60 12.34
N SER A 95 24.04 8.51 11.85
CA SER A 95 24.77 7.44 11.19
C SER A 95 24.24 7.29 9.77
N ASN A 96 25.15 7.26 8.80
CA ASN A 96 24.82 6.92 7.42
C ASN A 96 24.35 5.46 7.34
N PHE A 97 23.52 5.16 6.35
CA PHE A 97 23.24 3.78 5.99
C PHE A 97 24.56 3.11 5.53
N PRO A 98 25.01 2.00 6.16
CA PRO A 98 26.35 1.46 5.89
C PRO A 98 26.53 0.98 4.45
N ALA A 99 27.66 1.31 3.81
CA ALA A 99 27.97 0.91 2.43
C ALA A 99 27.89 -0.62 2.22
N ASN A 100 28.42 -1.41 3.14
CA ASN A 100 28.33 -2.89 3.09
C ASN A 100 26.88 -3.40 3.10
N ALA A 101 25.94 -2.65 3.69
CA ALA A 101 24.53 -3.02 3.65
C ALA A 101 23.89 -2.68 2.29
N VAL A 102 24.33 -1.61 1.65
CA VAL A 102 23.95 -1.26 0.27
C VAL A 102 24.48 -2.31 -0.70
N GLU A 103 25.74 -2.73 -0.56
CA GLU A 103 26.32 -3.81 -1.36
C GLU A 103 25.53 -5.12 -1.21
N LYS A 104 25.13 -5.47 0.03
CA LYS A 104 24.26 -6.64 0.26
C LYS A 104 22.93 -6.51 -0.49
N ALA A 105 22.26 -5.36 -0.40
CA ALA A 105 21.00 -5.14 -1.11
C ALA A 105 21.16 -5.22 -2.64
N VAL A 106 22.26 -4.70 -3.18
CA VAL A 106 22.60 -4.84 -4.61
C VAL A 106 22.71 -6.31 -5.01
N ASN A 107 23.41 -7.11 -4.20
CA ASN A 107 23.52 -8.55 -4.43
C ASN A 107 22.18 -9.27 -4.26
N THR A 108 21.35 -8.86 -3.29
CA THR A 108 19.99 -9.38 -3.11
C THR A 108 19.15 -9.22 -4.36
N ILE A 109 19.15 -8.04 -5.00
CA ILE A 109 18.39 -7.82 -6.24
C ILE A 109 18.91 -8.75 -7.35
N LYS A 110 20.23 -8.84 -7.54
CA LYS A 110 20.81 -9.74 -8.56
C LYS A 110 20.38 -11.18 -8.36
N CYS A 111 20.36 -11.65 -7.12
CA CYS A 111 20.02 -13.04 -6.84
C CYS A 111 18.50 -13.30 -6.88
N VAL A 112 17.66 -12.42 -6.31
CA VAL A 112 16.21 -12.62 -6.19
C VAL A 112 15.55 -12.67 -7.57
N PHE A 113 15.93 -11.75 -8.46
CA PHE A 113 15.31 -11.58 -9.77
C PHE A 113 15.96 -12.42 -10.88
N ASP A 114 17.03 -13.15 -10.58
CA ASP A 114 17.59 -14.19 -11.45
C ASP A 114 17.02 -15.57 -11.07
N PRO A 115 16.18 -16.19 -11.91
CA PRO A 115 15.61 -17.51 -11.64
C PRO A 115 16.64 -18.64 -11.52
N SER A 116 17.85 -18.46 -12.05
CA SER A 116 18.92 -19.48 -12.07
C SER A 116 19.80 -19.48 -10.83
N THR A 117 19.76 -18.40 -10.03
CA THR A 117 20.58 -18.26 -8.83
C THR A 117 19.97 -19.00 -7.63
N HIS A 118 20.78 -19.82 -6.94
CA HIS A 118 20.40 -20.46 -5.68
C HIS A 118 20.76 -19.55 -4.49
N ILE A 119 19.79 -19.35 -3.58
CA ILE A 119 19.98 -18.50 -2.39
C ILE A 119 19.47 -19.28 -1.18
N GLU A 120 20.29 -19.39 -0.14
CA GLU A 120 19.83 -19.86 1.16
C GLU A 120 19.03 -18.75 1.84
N LEU A 121 17.71 -18.96 1.91
CA LEU A 121 16.76 -18.04 2.51
C LEU A 121 16.03 -18.71 3.66
N ASN A 122 15.66 -17.92 4.66
CA ASN A 122 14.66 -18.32 5.65
C ASN A 122 13.30 -18.63 4.97
N VAL A 123 12.42 -19.32 5.68
CA VAL A 123 11.15 -19.82 5.12
C VAL A 123 10.26 -18.70 4.56
N GLN A 124 10.20 -17.54 5.23
CA GLN A 124 9.35 -16.42 4.83
C GLN A 124 9.92 -15.65 3.63
N SER A 125 11.22 -15.38 3.62
CA SER A 125 11.93 -14.78 2.50
C SER A 125 11.89 -15.68 1.27
N ARG A 126 12.06 -17.00 1.45
CA ARG A 126 11.97 -17.98 0.35
C ARG A 126 10.61 -17.94 -0.33
N LYS A 127 9.52 -17.94 0.46
CA LYS A 127 8.16 -17.81 -0.06
C LYS A 127 7.98 -16.57 -0.93
N LYS A 128 8.48 -15.40 -0.48
CA LYS A 128 8.37 -14.14 -1.23
C LYS A 128 9.21 -14.17 -2.51
N VAL A 129 10.40 -14.75 -2.47
CA VAL A 129 11.27 -14.89 -3.64
C VAL A 129 10.69 -15.87 -4.66
N GLU A 130 10.15 -17.01 -4.21
CA GLU A 130 9.46 -17.98 -5.06
C GLU A 130 8.21 -17.36 -5.70
N GLU A 131 7.48 -16.54 -4.96
CA GLU A 131 6.35 -15.76 -5.46
C GLU A 131 6.79 -14.77 -6.55
N ILE A 132 7.82 -13.94 -6.31
CA ILE A 132 8.38 -13.01 -7.32
C ILE A 132 8.81 -13.77 -8.57
N ARG A 133 9.56 -14.87 -8.40
CA ARG A 133 10.04 -15.69 -9.52
C ARG A 133 8.91 -16.35 -10.29
N SER A 134 7.81 -16.70 -9.63
CA SER A 134 6.63 -17.25 -10.31
C SER A 134 6.00 -16.24 -11.29
N PHE A 135 5.98 -14.94 -10.94
CA PHE A 135 5.52 -13.90 -11.86
C PHE A 135 6.47 -13.69 -13.04
N ILE A 136 7.78 -13.72 -12.79
CA ILE A 136 8.80 -13.60 -13.83
C ILE A 136 8.70 -14.76 -14.84
N LEU A 137 8.46 -15.98 -14.36
CA LEU A 137 8.26 -17.16 -15.21
C LEU A 137 6.99 -17.07 -16.07
N ASP A 138 5.95 -16.41 -15.57
CA ASP A 138 4.73 -16.13 -16.34
C ASP A 138 4.90 -14.97 -17.35
N GLY A 139 6.09 -14.38 -17.45
CA GLY A 139 6.41 -13.31 -18.41
C GLY A 139 6.21 -11.88 -17.89
N ALA A 140 5.99 -11.69 -16.58
CA ALA A 140 5.90 -10.35 -16.00
C ALA A 140 7.27 -9.66 -15.94
N ILE A 141 7.29 -8.35 -16.18
CA ILE A 141 8.51 -7.53 -16.19
C ILE A 141 8.67 -6.84 -14.83
N PRO A 142 9.73 -7.15 -14.04
CA PRO A 142 9.89 -6.58 -12.71
C PRO A 142 10.43 -5.15 -12.73
N TYR A 143 9.81 -4.29 -11.94
CA TYR A 143 10.30 -2.98 -11.55
C TYR A 143 10.52 -2.98 -10.04
N VAL A 144 11.77 -2.77 -9.63
CA VAL A 144 12.24 -2.99 -8.27
C VAL A 144 12.58 -1.66 -7.61
N THR A 145 11.94 -1.39 -6.48
CA THR A 145 12.34 -0.31 -5.58
C THR A 145 12.88 -0.89 -4.29
N PHE A 146 14.14 -0.58 -3.98
CA PHE A 146 14.79 -1.03 -2.76
C PHE A 146 14.87 0.14 -1.77
N VAL A 147 14.09 0.05 -0.69
CA VAL A 147 13.95 1.09 0.33
C VAL A 147 14.90 0.81 1.49
N MET A 148 15.84 1.71 1.69
CA MET A 148 16.78 1.70 2.81
C MET A 148 16.21 2.55 3.95
N LEU A 149 15.68 1.87 4.96
CA LEU A 149 15.00 2.49 6.09
C LEU A 149 15.94 2.64 7.29
N ASN A 150 16.23 3.86 7.73
CA ASN A 150 16.94 4.09 8.99
C ASN A 150 16.44 5.35 9.72
N ASN A 151 16.95 5.60 10.92
CA ASN A 151 16.72 6.84 11.66
C ASN A 151 17.95 7.77 11.63
N GLY A 152 18.55 7.90 10.45
CA GLY A 152 19.76 8.68 10.22
C GLY A 152 19.87 9.18 8.79
N LEU A 153 21.09 9.33 8.30
CA LEU A 153 21.38 9.86 6.97
C LEU A 153 21.40 8.74 5.92
N ALA A 154 21.29 9.15 4.65
CA ALA A 154 21.44 8.27 3.50
C ALA A 154 22.84 7.61 3.46
N TRP A 155 23.02 6.64 2.56
CA TRP A 155 24.33 6.04 2.32
C TRP A 155 25.31 7.06 1.72
N ASN A 156 26.61 6.80 1.86
CA ASN A 156 27.68 7.65 1.35
C ASN A 156 27.99 7.36 -0.13
N GLN A 157 28.95 8.11 -0.71
CA GLN A 157 29.36 7.94 -2.11
C GLN A 157 29.82 6.51 -2.45
N GLU A 158 30.44 5.80 -1.50
CA GLU A 158 30.84 4.40 -1.68
C GLU A 158 29.62 3.50 -1.90
N GLY A 159 28.58 3.63 -1.07
CA GLY A 159 27.30 2.96 -1.27
C GLY A 159 26.68 3.30 -2.64
N GLN A 160 26.75 4.57 -3.05
CA GLN A 160 26.23 5.00 -4.35
C GLN A 160 27.02 4.37 -5.52
N ASN A 161 28.33 4.21 -5.37
CA ASN A 161 29.17 3.56 -6.37
C ASN A 161 28.81 2.08 -6.54
N HIS A 162 28.48 1.36 -5.46
CA HIS A 162 27.99 -0.03 -5.58
C HIS A 162 26.70 -0.13 -6.41
N ILE A 163 25.76 0.81 -6.20
CA ILE A 163 24.50 0.86 -6.96
C ILE A 163 24.79 1.17 -8.43
N ASN A 164 25.59 2.21 -8.70
CA ASN A 164 25.92 2.64 -10.06
C ASN A 164 26.67 1.53 -10.81
N ASN A 165 27.65 0.87 -10.19
CA ASN A 165 28.42 -0.20 -10.82
C ASN A 165 27.55 -1.41 -11.19
N ALA A 166 26.46 -1.67 -10.46
CA ALA A 166 25.59 -2.81 -10.69
C ALA A 166 24.44 -2.52 -11.66
N PHE A 167 23.86 -1.31 -11.59
CA PHE A 167 22.58 -1.00 -12.23
C PHE A 167 22.60 0.31 -13.06
N ALA A 168 23.77 0.89 -13.35
CA ALA A 168 23.85 2.05 -14.23
C ALA A 168 23.15 1.78 -15.57
N GLY A 169 22.20 2.65 -15.94
CA GLY A 169 21.41 2.53 -17.17
C GLY A 169 20.20 1.58 -17.08
N GLN A 170 20.02 0.83 -15.98
CA GLN A 170 18.85 -0.03 -15.77
C GLN A 170 17.72 0.76 -15.12
N CYS A 171 16.76 1.22 -15.92
CA CYS A 171 15.61 1.99 -15.41
C CYS A 171 14.64 1.17 -14.53
N GLN A 172 14.80 -0.15 -14.48
CA GLN A 172 13.96 -1.07 -13.72
C GLN A 172 14.31 -1.12 -12.23
N VAL A 173 15.52 -0.72 -11.83
CA VAL A 173 15.99 -0.82 -10.44
C VAL A 173 16.20 0.57 -9.85
N ARG A 174 15.58 0.85 -8.71
CA ARG A 174 15.70 2.11 -7.97
C ARG A 174 16.03 1.85 -6.51
N PHE A 175 16.93 2.65 -5.95
CA PHE A 175 17.21 2.68 -4.51
C PHE A 175 16.66 3.98 -3.93
N GLU A 176 15.99 3.88 -2.79
CA GLU A 176 15.43 5.02 -2.06
C GLU A 176 15.89 5.00 -0.60
N HIS A 177 16.15 6.16 -0.04
CA HIS A 177 16.39 6.33 1.39
C HIS A 177 15.10 6.85 2.04
N PHE A 178 14.63 6.16 3.08
CA PHE A 178 13.45 6.57 3.83
C PHE A 178 13.84 6.70 5.31
N SER A 179 13.61 7.88 5.88
CA SER A 179 14.15 8.26 7.19
C SER A 179 13.07 8.56 8.23
N HIS A 180 13.51 8.80 9.47
CA HIS A 180 12.65 9.26 10.54
C HIS A 180 11.97 10.61 10.22
N SER A 181 12.61 11.47 9.43
CA SER A 181 12.02 12.74 8.96
C SER A 181 10.84 12.50 8.02
N ASP A 182 10.93 11.50 7.14
CA ASP A 182 9.87 11.17 6.19
C ASP A 182 8.68 10.51 6.88
N ILE A 183 8.95 9.65 7.87
CA ILE A 183 7.91 9.10 8.77
C ILE A 183 7.24 10.22 9.56
N MET A 184 7.97 11.22 10.07
CA MET A 184 7.39 12.35 10.78
C MET A 184 6.51 13.22 9.87
N ARG A 185 6.93 13.47 8.63
CA ARG A 185 6.08 14.14 7.62
C ARG A 185 4.79 13.34 7.37
N TYR A 186 4.90 12.01 7.27
CA TYR A 186 3.73 11.14 7.17
C TYR A 186 2.81 11.23 8.39
N ILE A 187 3.37 11.36 9.59
CA ILE A 187 2.62 11.41 10.85
C ILE A 187 1.94 12.78 11.05
N ASN A 188 2.60 13.86 10.66
CA ASN A 188 2.20 15.24 10.93
C ASN A 188 1.33 15.87 9.81
N ARG A 189 0.60 15.06 9.03
CA ARG A 189 -0.25 15.43 7.86
C ARG A 189 -1.34 16.50 8.08
N GLU A 190 -1.35 17.19 9.22
CA GLU A 190 -2.33 18.23 9.52
C GLU A 190 -1.64 19.60 9.69
N GLN A 191 -0.66 19.93 8.84
CA GLN A 191 -0.12 21.29 8.83
C GLN A 191 -0.91 22.18 7.86
N VAL A 192 -1.54 23.21 8.42
CA VAL A 192 -2.21 24.26 7.66
C VAL A 192 -1.16 25.10 6.95
N ILE A 193 -1.19 25.12 5.61
CA ILE A 193 -0.21 25.85 4.80
C ILE A 193 -0.77 27.21 4.41
N ASN A 194 -0.35 28.27 5.11
CA ASN A 194 -0.67 29.64 4.75
C ASN A 194 0.49 30.24 3.96
N THR A 195 0.25 30.65 2.72
CA THR A 195 1.31 31.13 1.82
C THR A 195 0.78 32.13 0.80
N GLN A 196 1.61 32.52 -0.17
CA GLN A 196 1.22 33.36 -1.29
C GLN A 196 1.74 32.79 -2.62
N ILE A 197 1.01 33.05 -3.69
CA ILE A 197 1.37 32.64 -5.05
C ILE A 197 1.32 33.85 -5.97
N SER A 198 2.39 34.04 -6.74
CA SER A 198 2.48 35.11 -7.73
C SER A 198 2.00 34.63 -9.11
N LEU A 199 0.85 35.15 -9.57
CA LEU A 199 0.38 34.97 -10.94
C LEU A 199 1.15 35.89 -11.89
N SER A 200 1.28 35.51 -13.16
CA SER A 200 1.93 36.28 -14.21
C SER A 200 0.96 36.65 -15.33
N GLY A 201 0.87 37.92 -15.71
CA GLY A 201 -0.11 38.41 -16.68
C GLY A 201 -1.53 38.50 -16.12
N LYS A 202 -2.53 38.39 -17.00
CA LYS A 202 -3.95 38.46 -16.61
C LYS A 202 -4.39 37.18 -15.91
N ALA A 203 -5.31 37.33 -14.98
CA ALA A 203 -6.00 36.24 -14.30
C ALA A 203 -7.51 36.44 -14.42
N ILE A 204 -8.26 35.35 -14.37
CA ILE A 204 -9.73 35.36 -14.38
C ILE A 204 -10.19 34.94 -13.00
N GLN A 205 -11.01 35.77 -12.37
CA GLN A 205 -11.69 35.45 -11.13
C GLN A 205 -13.19 35.38 -11.39
N GLU A 206 -13.80 34.26 -11.00
CA GLU A 206 -15.21 33.96 -11.19
C GLU A 206 -15.83 33.47 -9.88
N ASN A 207 -17.10 33.80 -9.68
CA ASN A 207 -17.88 33.37 -8.52
C ASN A 207 -19.15 32.67 -9.00
N PHE A 208 -19.29 31.38 -8.70
CA PHE A 208 -20.49 30.62 -9.04
C PHE A 208 -20.72 29.49 -8.02
N ASN A 209 -21.97 29.11 -7.80
CA ASN A 209 -22.35 28.09 -6.81
C ASN A 209 -21.70 28.30 -5.43
N TYR A 210 -21.66 29.57 -4.98
CA TYR A 210 -21.04 30.01 -3.71
C TYR A 210 -19.55 29.70 -3.56
N LYS A 211 -18.84 29.43 -4.67
CA LYS A 211 -17.40 29.18 -4.70
C LYS A 211 -16.69 30.26 -5.49
N ARG A 212 -15.49 30.62 -5.04
CA ARG A 212 -14.60 31.53 -5.77
C ARG A 212 -13.55 30.72 -6.51
N VAL A 213 -13.36 31.04 -7.78
CA VAL A 213 -12.38 30.39 -8.65
C VAL A 213 -11.43 31.44 -9.19
N LEU A 214 -10.15 31.12 -9.18
CA LEU A 214 -9.10 31.92 -9.79
C LEU A 214 -8.32 31.07 -10.80
N LEU A 215 -8.26 31.54 -12.04
CA LEU A 215 -7.53 30.90 -13.13
C LEU A 215 -6.42 31.85 -13.61
N GLY A 216 -5.19 31.36 -13.66
CA GLY A 216 -4.06 32.16 -14.12
C GLY A 216 -2.86 31.30 -14.50
N ARG A 217 -1.81 31.95 -15.00
CA ARG A 217 -0.52 31.29 -15.22
C ARG A 217 0.45 31.68 -14.10
N VAL A 218 1.24 30.72 -13.66
CA VAL A 218 2.26 30.86 -12.61
C VAL A 218 3.61 30.50 -13.20
N SER A 219 4.66 31.23 -12.85
CA SER A 219 6.02 30.86 -13.28
C SER A 219 6.42 29.52 -12.66
N VAL A 220 7.10 28.67 -13.43
CA VAL A 220 7.67 27.41 -12.93
C VAL A 220 8.61 27.65 -11.74
N MET A 221 9.28 28.81 -11.68
CA MET A 221 10.11 29.19 -10.52
C MET A 221 9.30 29.42 -9.24
N GLU A 222 8.05 29.87 -9.35
CA GLU A 222 7.17 30.03 -8.18
C GLU A 222 6.72 28.66 -7.65
N VAL A 223 6.40 27.73 -8.56
CA VAL A 223 6.08 26.33 -8.20
C VAL A 223 7.29 25.67 -7.54
N TYR A 224 8.50 25.88 -8.08
CA TYR A 224 9.74 25.40 -7.46
C TYR A 224 9.90 25.91 -6.02
N LYS A 225 9.69 27.20 -5.76
CA LYS A 225 9.80 27.77 -4.40
C LYS A 225 8.78 27.16 -3.44
N LEU A 226 7.51 27.05 -3.85
CA LEU A 226 6.46 26.43 -3.04
C LEU A 226 6.82 24.98 -2.67
N MET A 227 7.33 24.22 -3.65
CA MET A 227 7.75 22.84 -3.42
C MET A 227 9.05 22.72 -2.60
N GLU A 228 10.00 23.65 -2.73
CA GLU A 228 11.21 23.67 -1.90
C GLU A 228 10.89 24.02 -0.44
N GLU A 229 9.91 24.90 -0.20
CA GLU A 229 9.50 25.33 1.13
C GLU A 229 8.63 24.29 1.86
N PHE A 230 7.58 23.79 1.20
CA PHE A 230 6.56 22.94 1.86
C PHE A 230 6.63 21.47 1.45
N GLY A 231 7.27 21.15 0.32
CA GLY A 231 7.45 19.79 -0.17
C GLY A 231 6.15 19.01 -0.31
N ASP A 232 6.17 17.77 0.17
CA ASP A 232 5.03 16.85 0.09
C ASP A 232 3.82 17.28 0.92
N SER A 233 3.98 18.21 1.85
CA SER A 233 2.88 18.75 2.67
C SER A 233 1.85 19.51 1.82
N LEU A 234 2.28 20.11 0.69
CA LEU A 234 1.37 20.73 -0.29
C LEU A 234 0.56 19.70 -1.09
N LEU A 235 0.95 18.43 -1.05
CA LEU A 235 0.35 17.34 -1.81
C LEU A 235 -0.45 16.39 -0.92
N GLU A 236 -0.76 16.77 0.32
CA GLU A 236 -1.44 15.91 1.29
C GLU A 236 -2.84 15.52 0.83
N LYS A 237 -3.57 16.49 0.27
CA LYS A 237 -4.90 16.25 -0.33
C LYS A 237 -4.80 15.71 -1.78
N ASN A 238 -3.59 15.42 -2.25
CA ASN A 238 -3.34 14.77 -3.54
C ASN A 238 -3.32 13.26 -3.38
N ILE A 239 -4.32 12.60 -3.95
CA ILE A 239 -4.46 11.14 -3.95
C ILE A 239 -3.47 10.43 -4.90
N ARG A 240 -2.76 11.17 -5.78
CA ARG A 240 -1.66 10.61 -6.58
C ARG A 240 -0.34 10.84 -5.86
N ARG A 241 -0.04 9.99 -4.89
CA ARG A 241 1.32 9.92 -4.35
C ARG A 241 2.28 9.45 -5.43
N TYR A 242 3.51 9.95 -5.38
CA TYR A 242 4.57 9.66 -6.34
C TYR A 242 4.98 8.19 -6.23
N LEU A 243 4.28 7.31 -6.94
CA LEU A 243 4.63 5.90 -7.10
C LEU A 243 5.55 5.77 -8.33
N GLY A 244 6.83 6.06 -8.13
CA GLY A 244 7.88 5.76 -9.11
C GLY A 244 7.81 6.53 -10.45
N LYS A 245 8.58 6.03 -11.41
CA LYS A 245 8.82 6.64 -12.72
C LYS A 245 7.69 6.25 -13.68
N ASN A 246 6.82 7.20 -14.00
CA ASN A 246 5.81 7.05 -15.04
C ASN A 246 6.29 7.71 -16.34
N VAL A 247 5.90 7.18 -17.50
CA VAL A 247 6.17 7.74 -18.85
C VAL A 247 5.80 9.24 -18.93
N VAL A 248 4.81 9.66 -18.15
CA VAL A 248 4.38 11.07 -18.02
C VAL A 248 5.47 11.97 -17.42
N ASN A 249 6.21 11.50 -16.40
CA ASN A 249 7.25 12.30 -15.74
C ASN A 249 8.44 12.56 -16.67
N ASP A 250 8.78 11.58 -17.50
CA ASP A 250 9.84 11.70 -18.50
C ASP A 250 9.49 12.75 -19.56
N GLY A 251 8.24 12.76 -20.05
CA GLY A 251 7.76 13.78 -20.98
C GLY A 251 7.76 15.21 -20.40
N ILE A 252 7.41 15.37 -19.12
CA ILE A 252 7.47 16.66 -18.43
C ILE A 252 8.91 17.15 -18.32
N THR A 253 9.83 16.25 -17.94
CA THR A 253 11.26 16.55 -17.81
C THR A 253 11.87 16.93 -19.17
N GLU A 254 11.57 16.16 -20.21
CA GLU A 254 12.03 16.43 -21.58
C GLU A 254 11.57 17.81 -22.06
N THR A 255 10.30 18.14 -21.80
CA THR A 255 9.73 19.45 -22.16
C THR A 255 10.41 20.60 -21.41
N LEU A 256 10.77 20.41 -20.14
CA LEU A 256 11.47 21.42 -19.35
C LEU A 256 12.93 21.60 -19.79
N LEU A 257 13.61 20.54 -20.22
CA LEU A 257 15.03 20.61 -20.60
C LEU A 257 15.24 21.12 -22.02
N ASP A 258 14.31 20.84 -22.95
CA ASP A 258 14.35 21.30 -24.34
C ASP A 258 14.09 22.82 -24.45
N THR A 259 15.02 23.57 -25.04
CA THR A 259 14.97 25.04 -25.15
C THR A 259 13.74 25.54 -25.92
N ASP A 260 13.36 24.86 -27.00
CA ASP A 260 12.26 25.28 -27.88
C ASP A 260 10.90 24.88 -27.30
N LYS A 261 10.83 23.70 -26.65
CA LYS A 261 9.60 23.22 -26.01
C LYS A 261 9.32 23.92 -24.67
N ARG A 262 10.37 24.31 -23.91
CA ARG A 262 10.24 24.92 -22.57
C ARG A 262 9.38 26.18 -22.58
N GLN A 263 9.53 27.05 -23.58
CA GLN A 263 8.72 28.27 -23.68
C GLN A 263 7.23 27.97 -23.85
N ASN A 264 6.92 26.81 -24.42
CA ASN A 264 5.56 26.31 -24.66
C ASN A 264 5.07 25.35 -23.56
N PHE A 265 5.79 25.24 -22.43
CA PHE A 265 5.45 24.31 -21.34
C PHE A 265 4.01 24.46 -20.83
N PHE A 266 3.48 25.69 -20.84
CA PHE A 266 2.10 26.00 -20.50
C PHE A 266 1.08 25.22 -21.35
N PHE A 267 1.39 24.96 -22.62
CA PHE A 267 0.52 24.27 -23.57
C PHE A 267 0.71 22.75 -23.56
N PHE A 268 1.86 22.26 -23.09
CA PHE A 268 2.19 20.83 -23.06
C PHE A 268 1.80 20.13 -21.75
N ASN A 269 1.30 20.87 -20.77
CA ASN A 269 0.95 20.35 -19.45
C ASN A 269 -0.48 20.74 -19.06
N ASN A 270 -1.15 19.87 -18.30
CA ASN A 270 -2.53 20.09 -17.85
C ASN A 270 -2.65 21.16 -16.74
N GLY A 271 -1.53 21.61 -16.17
CA GLY A 271 -1.49 22.58 -15.09
C GLY A 271 -1.47 21.96 -13.69
N ALA A 272 -1.70 22.80 -12.68
CA ALA A 272 -1.98 22.40 -11.31
C ALA A 272 -3.37 22.91 -10.89
N THR A 273 -4.09 22.08 -10.13
CA THR A 273 -5.33 22.51 -9.47
C THR A 273 -5.08 22.52 -7.97
N MET A 274 -5.39 23.66 -7.36
CA MET A 274 -5.16 23.98 -5.97
C MET A 274 -6.49 24.33 -5.29
N ILE A 275 -6.57 24.04 -4.00
CA ILE A 275 -7.67 24.47 -3.14
C ILE A 275 -7.10 25.23 -1.95
N CYS A 276 -7.89 26.13 -1.41
CA CYS A 276 -7.60 26.86 -0.18
C CYS A 276 -8.91 27.12 0.57
N LYS A 277 -8.84 27.36 1.88
CA LYS A 277 -9.99 27.83 2.65
C LYS A 277 -10.40 29.23 2.22
N LYS A 278 -9.40 30.08 1.97
CA LYS A 278 -9.59 31.47 1.58
C LYS A 278 -8.43 31.96 0.74
N PHE A 279 -8.71 32.77 -0.27
CA PHE A 279 -7.70 33.56 -0.95
C PHE A 279 -8.07 35.04 -1.02
N SER A 280 -7.04 35.89 -1.02
CA SER A 280 -7.16 37.34 -1.18
C SER A 280 -6.07 37.88 -2.10
N PHE A 281 -6.39 38.92 -2.86
CA PHE A 281 -5.48 39.56 -3.80
C PHE A 281 -5.84 41.04 -3.94
N ASN A 282 -4.93 41.85 -4.49
CA ASN A 282 -5.19 43.26 -4.76
C ASN A 282 -6.07 43.41 -6.02
N ALA A 283 -7.38 43.61 -5.83
CA ALA A 283 -8.33 43.78 -6.93
C ALA A 283 -8.12 45.07 -7.76
N LEU A 284 -7.31 46.02 -7.29
CA LEU A 284 -6.96 47.23 -8.05
C LEU A 284 -5.89 46.96 -9.12
N GLN A 285 -5.29 45.77 -9.13
CA GLN A 285 -4.22 45.40 -10.04
C GLN A 285 -4.78 44.62 -11.23
N GLU A 286 -4.50 45.06 -12.46
CA GLU A 286 -5.06 44.42 -13.67
C GLU A 286 -4.31 43.13 -14.09
N GLN A 287 -3.08 42.94 -13.63
CA GLN A 287 -2.21 41.81 -14.02
C GLN A 287 -1.12 41.54 -12.98
N ASN A 288 -0.51 40.36 -12.98
CA ASN A 288 0.58 39.94 -12.07
C ASN A 288 0.17 39.87 -10.59
N TRP A 289 -0.95 39.22 -10.29
CA TRP A 289 -1.54 39.24 -8.96
C TRP A 289 -0.72 38.45 -7.94
N ILE A 290 -0.52 39.05 -6.76
CA ILE A 290 -0.03 38.33 -5.58
C ILE A 290 -1.25 37.84 -4.80
N VAL A 291 -1.42 36.52 -4.75
CA VAL A 291 -2.58 35.86 -4.14
C VAL A 291 -2.16 35.25 -2.83
N LYS A 292 -2.66 35.78 -1.70
CA LYS A 292 -2.47 35.19 -0.37
C LYS A 292 -3.52 34.12 -0.14
N THR A 293 -3.11 32.96 0.34
CA THR A 293 -3.96 31.77 0.50
C THR A 293 -3.83 31.18 1.88
N ASP A 294 -4.97 30.82 2.47
CA ASP A 294 -5.06 30.10 3.74
C ASP A 294 -5.34 28.61 3.48
N ASP A 295 -4.57 27.71 4.11
CA ASP A 295 -4.66 26.25 3.95
C ASP A 295 -4.55 25.77 2.48
N LEU A 296 -3.50 26.20 1.78
CA LEU A 296 -3.26 25.86 0.39
C LEU A 296 -2.88 24.39 0.21
N GLN A 297 -3.54 23.72 -0.72
CA GLN A 297 -3.28 22.32 -1.06
C GLN A 297 -3.37 22.10 -2.58
N ILE A 298 -2.40 21.39 -3.16
CA ILE A 298 -2.38 21.00 -4.59
C ILE A 298 -3.08 19.66 -4.73
N ILE A 299 -4.30 19.68 -5.28
CA ILE A 299 -5.14 18.48 -5.41
C ILE A 299 -4.98 17.76 -6.75
N ASN A 300 -4.42 18.42 -7.77
CA ASN A 300 -4.08 17.83 -9.06
C ASN A 300 -2.83 18.49 -9.64
N GLY A 301 -2.03 17.75 -10.40
CA GLY A 301 -0.74 18.22 -10.93
C GLY A 301 0.45 17.99 -9.98
N GLY A 302 0.31 17.11 -8.97
CA GLY A 302 1.37 16.81 -8.01
C GLY A 302 2.65 16.25 -8.63
N GLN A 303 2.52 15.33 -9.59
CA GLN A 303 3.65 14.81 -10.37
C GLN A 303 4.35 15.95 -11.14
N THR A 304 3.59 16.80 -11.83
CA THR A 304 4.14 17.97 -12.54
C THR A 304 4.89 18.91 -11.59
N CYS A 305 4.34 19.21 -10.42
CA CYS A 305 5.00 20.08 -9.44
C CYS A 305 6.28 19.44 -8.86
N LYS A 306 6.28 18.13 -8.58
CA LYS A 306 7.48 17.38 -8.16
C LYS A 306 8.54 17.32 -9.24
N THR A 307 8.16 17.05 -10.49
CA THR A 307 9.09 17.02 -11.63
C THR A 307 9.69 18.40 -11.87
N ILE A 308 8.88 19.47 -11.84
CA ILE A 308 9.37 20.86 -11.87
C ILE A 308 10.41 21.08 -10.78
N HIS A 309 10.08 20.69 -9.54
CA HIS A 309 10.96 20.89 -8.39
C HIS A 309 12.32 20.20 -8.60
N GLN A 310 12.30 18.92 -8.97
CA GLN A 310 13.50 18.13 -9.22
C GLN A 310 14.32 18.67 -10.41
N THR A 311 13.69 18.88 -11.56
CA THR A 311 14.38 19.31 -12.79
C THR A 311 15.02 20.69 -12.63
N VAL A 312 14.34 21.65 -12.01
CA VAL A 312 14.89 22.99 -11.76
C VAL A 312 16.05 22.92 -10.75
N LYS A 313 15.94 22.09 -9.70
CA LYS A 313 16.99 21.89 -8.70
C LYS A 313 18.26 21.28 -9.30
N GLU A 314 18.12 20.31 -10.19
CA GLU A 314 19.23 19.62 -10.85
C GLU A 314 19.88 20.47 -11.96
N ASN A 315 19.16 21.44 -12.52
CA ASN A 315 19.59 22.25 -13.67
C ASN A 315 19.53 23.76 -13.37
N SER A 316 20.07 24.17 -12.22
CA SER A 316 20.04 25.56 -11.74
C SER A 316 20.74 26.57 -12.67
N ASN A 317 21.52 26.09 -13.65
CA ASN A 317 22.19 26.88 -14.67
C ASN A 317 21.27 27.28 -15.85
N LEU A 318 20.09 26.67 -15.97
CA LEU A 318 19.12 26.97 -17.02
C LEU A 318 18.15 28.07 -16.58
N ASP A 319 17.73 28.91 -17.53
CA ASP A 319 16.71 29.92 -17.27
C ASP A 319 15.29 29.33 -17.46
N PHE A 320 14.47 29.45 -16.41
CA PHE A 320 13.06 29.06 -16.37
C PHE A 320 12.13 30.26 -16.15
N SER A 321 12.65 31.49 -16.19
CA SER A 321 11.90 32.72 -15.89
C SER A 321 10.71 32.95 -16.81
N GLN A 322 10.79 32.50 -18.07
CA GLN A 322 9.74 32.58 -19.08
C GLN A 322 8.95 31.27 -19.27
N THR A 323 9.04 30.36 -18.30
CA THR A 323 8.32 29.09 -18.31
C THR A 323 7.12 29.19 -17.37
N TYR A 324 5.93 28.86 -17.86
CA TYR A 324 4.68 29.06 -17.11
C TYR A 324 3.83 27.79 -17.03
N LEU A 325 3.12 27.61 -15.92
CA LEU A 325 2.16 26.54 -15.66
C LEU A 325 0.76 27.14 -15.48
N LEU A 326 -0.27 26.49 -16.04
CA LEU A 326 -1.66 26.83 -15.79
C LEU A 326 -2.04 26.45 -14.34
N VAL A 327 -2.61 27.39 -13.58
CA VAL A 327 -3.08 27.16 -12.22
C VAL A 327 -4.57 27.48 -12.10
N ARG A 328 -5.29 26.54 -11.49
CA ARG A 328 -6.68 26.70 -11.05
C ARG A 328 -6.68 26.72 -9.52
N LEU A 329 -7.16 27.78 -8.90
CA LEU A 329 -7.28 27.89 -7.45
C LEU A 329 -8.76 28.01 -7.07
N TYR A 330 -9.23 27.11 -6.21
CA TYR A 330 -10.60 27.12 -5.69
C TYR A 330 -10.62 27.52 -4.21
N GLU A 331 -11.47 28.47 -3.87
CA GLU A 331 -11.86 28.77 -2.49
C GLU A 331 -13.02 27.85 -2.11
N VAL A 332 -12.79 26.97 -1.12
CA VAL A 332 -13.78 25.99 -0.69
C VAL A 332 -13.72 25.84 0.83
N GLU A 333 -14.86 26.04 1.50
CA GLU A 333 -15.04 25.72 2.93
C GLU A 333 -15.94 24.50 3.11
N ASP A 334 -15.60 23.62 4.06
CA ASP A 334 -16.38 22.41 4.41
C ASP A 334 -17.64 22.73 5.25
N THR A 335 -17.83 23.97 5.66
CA THR A 335 -18.92 24.40 6.56
C THR A 335 -20.30 24.37 5.90
N GLU A 336 -20.39 24.70 4.62
CA GLU A 336 -21.67 24.82 3.90
C GLU A 336 -22.07 23.53 3.15
N ASN A 337 -21.10 22.69 2.78
CA ASN A 337 -21.34 21.42 2.08
C ASN A 337 -20.29 20.37 2.47
N PRO A 338 -20.54 19.57 3.53
CA PRO A 338 -19.60 18.57 4.00
C PRO A 338 -19.27 17.55 2.91
N GLY A 339 -18.00 17.47 2.50
CA GLY A 339 -17.53 16.51 1.49
C GLY A 339 -17.26 17.09 0.10
N ILE A 340 -17.62 18.35 -0.16
CA ILE A 340 -17.40 18.98 -1.47
C ILE A 340 -15.91 19.05 -1.86
N ILE A 341 -15.02 19.26 -0.88
CA ILE A 341 -13.58 19.24 -1.10
C ILE A 341 -13.16 17.86 -1.62
N GLN A 342 -13.70 16.79 -1.04
CA GLN A 342 -13.42 15.41 -1.45
C GLN A 342 -13.96 15.13 -2.86
N ASP A 343 -15.16 15.62 -3.19
CA ASP A 343 -15.74 15.48 -4.54
C ASP A 343 -14.92 16.21 -5.60
N ILE A 344 -14.42 17.41 -5.30
CA ILE A 344 -13.55 18.17 -6.22
C ILE A 344 -12.22 17.45 -6.40
N ILE A 345 -11.60 16.98 -5.31
CA ILE A 345 -10.37 16.17 -5.36
C ILE A 345 -10.62 14.92 -6.22
N TYR A 346 -11.72 14.22 -6.02
CA TYR A 346 -12.09 13.03 -6.77
C TYR A 346 -12.29 13.33 -8.27
N ALA A 347 -13.12 14.31 -8.60
CA ALA A 347 -13.48 14.64 -9.98
C ALA A 347 -12.30 15.19 -10.79
N THR A 348 -11.37 15.92 -10.15
CA THR A 348 -10.16 16.41 -10.83
C THR A 348 -9.11 15.32 -11.06
N ASN A 349 -9.16 14.21 -10.30
CA ASN A 349 -8.20 13.11 -10.39
C ASN A 349 -8.72 11.86 -11.13
N SER A 350 -10.02 11.79 -11.43
CA SER A 350 -10.73 10.65 -12.04
C SER A 350 -10.28 10.26 -13.46
N GLN A 351 -9.27 10.91 -14.03
CA GLN A 351 -8.64 10.50 -15.28
C GLN A 351 -7.59 9.38 -15.14
N ASN A 352 -7.32 8.83 -13.94
CA ASN A 352 -6.56 7.57 -13.70
C ASN A 352 -6.70 7.12 -12.21
N PRO A 353 -6.52 5.82 -11.88
CA PRO A 353 -7.07 5.15 -10.69
C PRO A 353 -6.70 5.83 -9.35
N VAL A 354 -7.73 6.12 -8.55
CA VAL A 354 -7.66 6.74 -7.21
C VAL A 354 -7.56 5.64 -6.15
N ASP A 355 -7.01 5.94 -4.97
CA ASP A 355 -7.20 5.08 -3.79
C ASP A 355 -8.65 5.17 -3.31
N PHE A 356 -9.51 4.34 -3.89
CA PHE A 356 -10.95 4.35 -3.64
C PHE A 356 -11.32 4.02 -2.19
N ARG A 357 -10.39 3.51 -1.38
CA ARG A 357 -10.66 3.10 0.01
C ARG A 357 -11.20 4.25 0.85
N ASP A 358 -10.56 5.41 0.80
CA ASP A 358 -10.97 6.57 1.60
C ASP A 358 -12.28 7.18 1.09
N LEU A 359 -12.51 7.18 -0.23
CA LEU A 359 -13.77 7.59 -0.84
C LEU A 359 -14.93 6.71 -0.33
N LYS A 360 -14.72 5.40 -0.40
CA LYS A 360 -15.70 4.39 -0.01
C LYS A 360 -15.91 4.31 1.49
N SER A 361 -15.00 4.84 2.31
CA SER A 361 -15.14 4.83 3.77
C SER A 361 -16.42 5.51 4.26
N ASN A 362 -16.97 6.46 3.50
CA ASN A 362 -18.21 7.18 3.82
C ASN A 362 -19.47 6.54 3.22
N ASP A 363 -19.36 5.47 2.43
CA ASP A 363 -20.53 4.77 1.88
C ASP A 363 -21.45 4.27 3.00
N GLU A 364 -22.75 4.23 2.71
CA GLU A 364 -23.77 3.79 3.67
C GLU A 364 -23.52 2.35 4.15
N CYS A 365 -23.17 1.43 3.25
CA CYS A 365 -22.85 0.04 3.60
C CYS A 365 -21.70 -0.04 4.61
N GLN A 366 -20.66 0.78 4.47
CA GLN A 366 -19.53 0.80 5.40
C GLN A 366 -19.96 1.26 6.79
N ARG A 367 -20.82 2.30 6.88
CA ARG A 367 -21.37 2.80 8.15
C ARG A 367 -22.26 1.77 8.83
N ILE A 368 -23.08 1.05 8.06
CA ILE A 368 -23.91 -0.05 8.58
C ILE A 368 -23.03 -1.18 9.12
N LEU A 369 -21.95 -1.55 8.40
CA LEU A 369 -21.00 -2.56 8.89
C LEU A 369 -20.29 -2.11 10.17
N GLU A 370 -19.97 -0.82 10.31
CA GLU A 370 -19.36 -0.26 11.53
C GLU A 370 -20.27 -0.41 12.74
N ILE A 371 -21.52 0.03 12.62
CA ILE A 371 -22.52 -0.07 13.69
C ILE A 371 -22.78 -1.54 14.03
N GLY A 372 -23.03 -2.37 13.00
CA GLY A 372 -23.33 -3.78 13.21
C GLY A 372 -22.15 -4.55 13.80
N ALA A 373 -20.90 -4.23 13.44
CA ALA A 373 -19.73 -4.87 14.04
C ALA A 373 -19.58 -4.47 15.51
N HIS A 374 -19.84 -3.20 15.84
CA HIS A 374 -19.80 -2.70 17.21
C HIS A 374 -20.81 -3.44 18.10
N ASP A 375 -22.04 -3.64 17.62
CA ASP A 375 -23.08 -4.37 18.35
C ASP A 375 -22.71 -5.84 18.60
N LEU A 376 -21.86 -6.42 17.75
CA LEU A 376 -21.33 -7.78 17.92
C LEU A 376 -20.05 -7.84 18.78
N GLY A 377 -19.56 -6.69 19.27
CA GLY A 377 -18.36 -6.58 20.11
C GLY A 377 -17.04 -6.42 19.34
N TYR A 378 -17.09 -6.04 18.07
CA TYR A 378 -15.93 -5.84 17.20
C TYR A 378 -15.79 -4.39 16.74
N VAL A 379 -14.56 -3.92 16.52
CA VAL A 379 -14.33 -2.55 16.08
C VAL A 379 -13.98 -2.55 14.59
N TYR A 380 -14.96 -2.27 13.73
CA TYR A 380 -14.70 -2.12 12.30
C TYR A 380 -14.20 -0.70 12.00
N LYS A 381 -13.04 -0.57 11.36
CA LYS A 381 -12.42 0.72 11.02
C LYS A 381 -12.51 0.98 9.53
N ARG A 382 -13.37 1.94 9.18
CA ARG A 382 -13.60 2.38 7.80
C ARG A 382 -12.41 3.17 7.24
N LYS A 383 -11.85 4.06 8.06
CA LYS A 383 -10.70 4.92 7.76
C LYS A 383 -9.41 4.34 8.33
N ARG A 384 -8.27 4.76 7.77
CA ARG A 384 -6.95 4.38 8.30
C ARG A 384 -6.80 4.80 9.75
N ASP A 385 -6.26 3.91 10.56
CA ASP A 385 -5.99 4.18 11.96
C ASP A 385 -4.61 3.61 12.33
N ASN A 386 -3.86 4.39 13.12
CA ASN A 386 -2.52 4.02 13.55
C ASN A 386 -2.52 3.17 14.83
N ALA A 387 -3.70 2.80 15.34
CA ALA A 387 -3.84 1.92 16.48
C ALA A 387 -3.87 0.45 16.05
N LEU A 388 -2.91 -0.32 16.54
CA LEU A 388 -2.87 -1.78 16.41
C LEU A 388 -3.68 -2.38 17.58
N ASN A 389 -4.84 -2.97 17.29
CA ASN A 389 -5.62 -3.73 18.27
C ASN A 389 -6.23 -4.96 17.57
N ILE A 390 -6.14 -6.13 18.20
CA ILE A 390 -6.60 -7.40 17.62
C ILE A 390 -8.11 -7.41 17.39
N ASN A 391 -8.90 -6.71 18.21
CA ASN A 391 -10.35 -6.59 18.00
C ASN A 391 -10.74 -5.55 16.94
N VAL A 392 -9.76 -4.82 16.38
CA VAL A 392 -9.97 -3.89 15.28
C VAL A 392 -9.89 -4.64 13.96
N ILE A 393 -10.88 -4.43 13.10
CA ILE A 393 -10.97 -4.98 11.75
C ILE A 393 -10.80 -3.81 10.76
N PRO A 394 -9.64 -3.66 10.11
CA PRO A 394 -9.47 -2.70 9.02
C PRO A 394 -10.34 -3.06 7.82
N SER A 395 -10.80 -2.04 7.07
CA SER A 395 -11.57 -2.22 5.84
C SER A 395 -10.87 -3.08 4.78
N THR A 396 -9.54 -3.01 4.66
CA THR A 396 -8.76 -3.87 3.74
C THR A 396 -8.81 -5.34 4.14
N VAL A 397 -8.63 -5.64 5.43
CA VAL A 397 -8.69 -7.01 5.96
C VAL A 397 -10.11 -7.58 5.84
N ALA A 398 -11.13 -6.77 6.09
CA ALA A 398 -12.53 -7.17 5.87
C ALA A 398 -12.77 -7.51 4.39
N ALA A 399 -12.29 -6.67 3.48
CA ALA A 399 -12.40 -6.92 2.04
C ALA A 399 -11.72 -8.22 1.62
N GLU A 400 -10.47 -8.46 2.04
CA GLU A 400 -9.72 -9.71 1.78
C GLU A 400 -10.49 -10.94 2.26
N ALA A 401 -10.94 -10.90 3.51
CA ALA A 401 -11.62 -12.02 4.14
C ALA A 401 -12.95 -12.33 3.45
N VAL A 402 -13.78 -11.32 3.20
CA VAL A 402 -15.09 -11.50 2.55
C VAL A 402 -14.91 -11.98 1.11
N PHE A 403 -13.96 -11.39 0.37
CA PHE A 403 -13.71 -11.74 -1.02
C PHE A 403 -13.23 -13.19 -1.18
N ALA A 404 -12.37 -13.66 -0.26
CA ALA A 404 -11.90 -15.04 -0.25
C ALA A 404 -12.99 -16.01 0.23
N VAL A 405 -13.61 -15.74 1.38
CA VAL A 405 -14.47 -16.71 2.08
C VAL A 405 -15.87 -16.76 1.47
N TRP A 406 -16.50 -15.61 1.23
CA TRP A 406 -17.92 -15.54 0.85
C TRP A 406 -18.16 -15.25 -0.63
N ARG A 407 -17.19 -14.66 -1.34
CA ARG A 407 -17.30 -14.36 -2.78
C ARG A 407 -16.58 -15.38 -3.68
N GLU A 408 -16.12 -16.48 -3.10
CA GLU A 408 -15.48 -17.59 -3.83
C GLU A 408 -14.27 -17.17 -4.69
N CYS A 409 -13.55 -16.11 -4.29
CA CYS A 409 -12.41 -15.56 -5.03
C CYS A 409 -11.06 -15.68 -4.27
N PRO A 410 -10.69 -16.83 -3.68
CA PRO A 410 -9.44 -16.96 -2.92
C PRO A 410 -8.18 -16.78 -3.77
N HIS A 411 -8.24 -17.13 -5.07
CA HIS A 411 -7.16 -16.92 -6.05
C HIS A 411 -6.85 -15.44 -6.35
N LEU A 412 -7.83 -14.53 -6.21
CA LEU A 412 -7.65 -13.08 -6.47
C LEU A 412 -7.42 -12.28 -5.21
N ALA A 413 -7.91 -12.77 -4.06
CA ALA A 413 -7.92 -12.02 -2.80
C ALA A 413 -6.54 -11.61 -2.27
N LYS A 414 -5.47 -12.32 -2.65
CA LYS A 414 -4.11 -11.89 -2.30
C LYS A 414 -3.55 -10.82 -3.24
N TYR A 415 -3.91 -10.88 -4.52
CA TYR A 415 -3.17 -10.22 -5.61
C TYR A 415 -3.85 -8.94 -6.12
N ARG A 416 -5.16 -8.81 -5.93
CA ARG A 416 -5.96 -7.69 -6.47
C ARG A 416 -6.39 -6.71 -5.38
N ARG A 417 -5.57 -6.53 -4.33
CA ARG A 417 -5.86 -5.67 -3.17
C ARG A 417 -6.20 -4.23 -3.59
N ASN A 418 -5.45 -3.70 -4.56
CA ASN A 418 -5.65 -2.34 -5.08
C ASN A 418 -7.00 -2.16 -5.82
N GLU A 419 -7.64 -3.25 -6.24
CA GLU A 419 -8.90 -3.23 -6.98
C GLU A 419 -10.13 -3.44 -6.07
N PHE A 420 -9.94 -3.71 -4.76
CA PHE A 420 -11.04 -4.02 -3.84
C PHE A 420 -12.01 -2.87 -3.62
N PHE A 421 -11.50 -1.65 -3.53
CA PHE A 421 -12.33 -0.47 -3.35
C PHE A 421 -12.75 0.17 -4.68
N ASP A 422 -12.26 -0.38 -5.79
CA ASP A 422 -12.60 0.01 -7.15
C ASP A 422 -13.51 -1.07 -7.78
N LYS A 423 -12.98 -1.84 -8.72
CA LYS A 423 -13.65 -2.86 -9.52
C LYS A 423 -14.44 -3.89 -8.70
N TYR A 424 -13.89 -4.35 -7.58
CA TYR A 424 -14.52 -5.42 -6.79
C TYR A 424 -15.37 -4.90 -5.64
N TYR A 425 -15.51 -3.58 -5.46
CA TYR A 425 -16.15 -3.01 -4.28
C TYR A 425 -17.60 -3.50 -4.11
N SER A 426 -18.40 -3.37 -5.16
CA SER A 426 -19.79 -3.87 -5.19
C SER A 426 -19.85 -5.37 -4.95
N LEU A 427 -18.97 -6.14 -5.59
CA LEU A 427 -18.94 -7.59 -5.39
C LEU A 427 -18.63 -7.98 -3.93
N ILE A 428 -17.77 -7.22 -3.24
CA ILE A 428 -17.37 -7.50 -1.86
C ILE A 428 -18.48 -7.07 -0.89
N PHE A 429 -18.90 -5.80 -0.95
CA PHE A 429 -19.69 -5.17 0.10
C PHE A 429 -21.20 -5.13 -0.16
N ASP A 430 -21.67 -5.37 -1.38
CA ASP A 430 -23.11 -5.40 -1.63
C ASP A 430 -23.76 -6.61 -0.93
N ASN A 431 -24.92 -6.37 -0.31
CA ASN A 431 -25.68 -7.37 0.46
C ASN A 431 -24.85 -8.08 1.55
N LEU A 432 -23.83 -7.41 2.09
CA LEU A 432 -23.02 -7.90 3.20
C LEU A 432 -23.53 -7.32 4.54
N ASN A 433 -23.75 -8.18 5.53
CA ASN A 433 -24.03 -7.74 6.90
C ASN A 433 -22.81 -7.93 7.83
N ALA A 434 -22.87 -7.29 9.00
CA ALA A 434 -21.75 -7.31 9.95
C ALA A 434 -21.43 -8.72 10.48
N ALA A 435 -22.43 -9.58 10.69
CA ALA A 435 -22.21 -10.96 11.17
C ALA A 435 -21.41 -11.77 10.14
N GLN A 436 -21.79 -11.70 8.86
CA GLN A 436 -21.07 -12.32 7.75
C GLN A 436 -19.63 -11.79 7.66
N MET A 437 -19.46 -10.47 7.71
CA MET A 437 -18.14 -9.83 7.66
C MET A 437 -17.23 -10.31 8.80
N VAL A 438 -17.72 -10.29 10.04
CA VAL A 438 -16.94 -10.67 11.21
C VAL A 438 -16.57 -12.15 11.17
N ILE A 439 -17.49 -13.05 10.81
CA ILE A 439 -17.18 -14.49 10.71
C ILE A 439 -16.13 -14.75 9.63
N ALA A 440 -16.22 -14.10 8.46
CA ALA A 440 -15.18 -14.20 7.44
C ALA A 440 -13.80 -13.79 7.98
N VAL A 441 -13.74 -12.66 8.71
CA VAL A 441 -12.48 -12.16 9.30
C VAL A 441 -11.93 -13.11 10.36
N LEU A 442 -12.78 -13.71 11.19
CA LEU A 442 -12.36 -14.71 12.18
C LEU A 442 -11.75 -15.95 11.53
N ILE A 443 -12.40 -16.48 10.48
CA ILE A 443 -11.88 -17.61 9.69
C ILE A 443 -10.54 -17.23 9.07
N PHE A 444 -10.49 -16.07 8.41
CA PHE A 444 -9.29 -15.60 7.72
C PHE A 444 -8.10 -15.43 8.67
N ARG A 445 -8.31 -14.82 9.84
CA ARG A 445 -7.28 -14.66 10.88
C ARG A 445 -6.81 -15.99 11.44
N TYR A 446 -7.74 -16.93 11.65
CA TYR A 446 -7.38 -18.27 12.10
C TYR A 446 -6.47 -18.98 11.08
N CYS A 447 -6.80 -18.90 9.79
CA CYS A 447 -5.94 -19.42 8.73
C CYS A 447 -4.59 -18.68 8.64
N ASP A 448 -4.58 -17.34 8.79
CA ASP A 448 -3.35 -16.53 8.80
C ASP A 448 -2.41 -16.92 9.94
N ASN A 449 -2.96 -17.23 11.11
CA ASN A 449 -2.18 -17.66 12.27
C ASN A 449 -1.63 -19.08 12.08
N ASN A 450 -2.43 -20.01 11.55
CA ASN A 450 -2.00 -21.39 11.37
C ASN A 450 -0.99 -21.56 10.22
N ARG A 451 -1.03 -20.70 9.17
CA ARG A 451 -0.04 -20.78 8.08
C ARG A 451 1.40 -20.58 8.56
N LYS A 452 1.60 -19.91 9.71
CA LYS A 452 2.90 -19.62 10.32
C LYS A 452 3.44 -20.80 11.14
N LYS A 453 2.61 -21.78 11.48
CA LYS A 453 3.00 -22.95 12.26
C LYS A 453 3.66 -24.00 11.37
N GLU A 454 4.79 -24.54 11.79
CA GLU A 454 5.44 -25.64 11.09
C GLU A 454 4.60 -26.92 11.16
N SER A 455 4.52 -27.65 10.05
CA SER A 455 3.99 -29.02 9.99
C SER A 455 5.13 -29.98 9.70
N LYS A 456 5.08 -31.17 10.32
CA LYS A 456 5.98 -32.29 10.00
C LYS A 456 5.37 -33.29 9.00
N LEU A 457 4.12 -33.08 8.61
CA LEU A 457 3.42 -33.95 7.66
C LEU A 457 3.76 -33.53 6.23
N ASP A 458 4.19 -34.50 5.43
CA ASP A 458 4.48 -34.34 4.01
C ASP A 458 3.21 -33.94 3.24
N GLY A 459 3.36 -33.04 2.28
CA GLY A 459 2.28 -32.37 1.57
C GLY A 459 1.81 -31.10 2.27
N ILE A 460 1.48 -31.20 3.57
CA ILE A 460 0.96 -30.07 4.33
C ILE A 460 2.00 -28.97 4.46
N LYS A 461 3.25 -29.34 4.71
CA LYS A 461 4.37 -28.40 4.84
C LYS A 461 4.56 -27.55 3.58
N GLU A 462 4.39 -28.14 2.41
CA GLU A 462 4.64 -27.55 1.10
C GLU A 462 3.55 -26.52 0.72
N HIS A 463 2.27 -26.85 0.92
CA HIS A 463 1.18 -25.97 0.49
C HIS A 463 0.77 -24.91 1.53
N ARG A 464 1.01 -25.16 2.83
CA ARG A 464 0.50 -24.30 3.94
C ARG A 464 0.92 -22.84 3.79
N LEU A 465 2.12 -22.59 3.25
CA LEU A 465 2.64 -21.24 3.01
C LEU A 465 1.83 -20.47 1.96
N TYR A 466 1.21 -21.16 1.00
CA TYR A 466 0.55 -20.55 -0.17
C TYR A 466 -0.99 -20.60 -0.10
N SER A 467 -1.54 -21.59 0.58
CA SER A 467 -2.96 -21.97 0.53
C SER A 467 -3.91 -21.20 1.45
N GLN A 468 -3.44 -20.25 2.26
CA GLN A 468 -4.24 -19.55 3.28
C GLN A 468 -5.65 -19.11 2.81
N TYR A 469 -5.74 -18.46 1.65
CA TYR A 469 -7.02 -17.94 1.15
C TYR A 469 -7.97 -19.07 0.74
N PHE A 470 -7.43 -20.15 0.16
CA PHE A 470 -8.18 -21.35 -0.19
C PHE A 470 -8.66 -22.09 1.06
N MET A 471 -7.81 -22.19 2.08
CA MET A 471 -8.16 -22.73 3.40
C MET A 471 -9.31 -21.95 4.05
N ALA A 472 -9.24 -20.61 4.02
CA ALA A 472 -10.30 -19.77 4.55
C ALA A 472 -11.64 -19.97 3.81
N TYR A 473 -11.60 -20.04 2.48
CA TYR A 473 -12.76 -20.39 1.65
C TYR A 473 -13.35 -21.76 2.02
N MET A 474 -12.50 -22.79 2.17
CA MET A 474 -12.95 -24.15 2.47
C MET A 474 -13.61 -24.26 3.84
N ILE A 475 -13.06 -23.57 4.84
CA ILE A 475 -13.65 -23.52 6.19
C ILE A 475 -15.00 -22.79 6.17
N GLY A 476 -15.12 -21.70 5.41
CA GLY A 476 -16.40 -21.00 5.21
C GLY A 476 -17.49 -21.95 4.68
N LYS A 477 -17.18 -22.75 3.67
CA LYS A 477 -18.11 -23.77 3.12
C LYS A 477 -18.45 -24.86 4.14
N GLN A 478 -17.48 -25.34 4.92
CA GLN A 478 -17.71 -26.31 5.99
C GLN A 478 -18.64 -25.79 7.08
N ILE A 479 -18.53 -24.50 7.44
CA ILE A 479 -19.42 -23.88 8.45
C ILE A 479 -20.85 -23.83 7.93
N LEU A 480 -21.07 -23.35 6.70
CA LEU A 480 -22.39 -23.28 6.08
C LEU A 480 -23.04 -24.67 6.00
N LYS A 481 -22.28 -25.68 5.55
CA LYS A 481 -22.76 -27.06 5.44
C LYS A 481 -23.05 -27.67 6.81
N GLY A 482 -22.15 -27.51 7.78
CA GLY A 482 -22.27 -28.09 9.12
C GLY A 482 -23.38 -27.48 9.97
N ALA A 483 -23.63 -26.17 9.81
CA ALA A 483 -24.76 -25.49 10.44
C ALA A 483 -26.09 -25.66 9.66
N GLY A 484 -26.04 -26.21 8.43
CA GLY A 484 -27.23 -26.39 7.59
C GLY A 484 -27.85 -25.07 7.12
N ILE A 485 -27.04 -24.02 6.97
CA ILE A 485 -27.49 -22.67 6.62
C ILE A 485 -26.83 -22.17 5.34
N THR A 486 -27.49 -21.22 4.70
CA THR A 486 -27.00 -20.42 3.57
C THR A 486 -26.31 -19.15 4.08
N LEU A 487 -25.51 -18.51 3.22
CA LEU A 487 -24.83 -17.27 3.57
C LEU A 487 -25.83 -16.17 3.99
N GLN A 488 -26.98 -16.06 3.32
CA GLN A 488 -27.99 -15.05 3.64
C GLN A 488 -28.60 -15.23 5.03
N GLU A 489 -28.59 -16.44 5.57
CA GLU A 489 -29.15 -16.76 6.90
C GLU A 489 -28.21 -16.40 8.05
N ILE A 490 -26.92 -16.13 7.77
CA ILE A 490 -25.99 -15.60 8.78
C ILE A 490 -26.39 -14.16 9.09
N THR A 491 -26.90 -13.92 10.29
CA THR A 491 -27.34 -12.61 10.76
C THR A 491 -26.90 -12.36 12.20
N HIS A 492 -27.21 -11.19 12.76
CA HIS A 492 -26.94 -10.88 14.17
C HIS A 492 -27.66 -11.84 15.15
N ILE A 493 -28.75 -12.49 14.73
CA ILE A 493 -29.55 -13.37 15.58
C ILE A 493 -28.82 -14.68 15.90
N ASN A 494 -28.25 -15.33 14.88
CA ASN A 494 -27.53 -16.60 15.01
C ASN A 494 -26.00 -16.42 15.04
N PHE A 495 -25.51 -15.18 15.11
CA PHE A 495 -24.08 -14.87 15.10
C PHE A 495 -23.31 -15.63 16.19
N TYR A 496 -23.77 -15.58 17.44
CA TYR A 496 -23.08 -16.24 18.55
C TYR A 496 -23.10 -17.76 18.44
N GLU A 497 -24.18 -18.33 17.92
CA GLU A 497 -24.29 -19.77 17.67
C GLU A 497 -23.27 -20.21 16.61
N ILE A 498 -23.21 -19.52 15.46
CA ILE A 498 -22.27 -19.83 14.39
C ILE A 498 -20.82 -19.60 14.85
N LYS A 499 -20.56 -18.52 15.59
CA LYS A 499 -19.24 -18.23 16.16
C LYS A 499 -18.82 -19.33 17.13
N ASN A 500 -19.70 -19.77 18.02
CA ASN A 500 -19.41 -20.86 18.96
C ASN A 500 -19.19 -22.19 18.21
N TYR A 501 -19.99 -22.47 17.19
CA TYR A 501 -19.80 -23.64 16.33
C TYR A 501 -18.43 -23.62 15.65
N PHE A 502 -18.02 -22.47 15.09
CA PHE A 502 -16.69 -22.30 14.54
C PHE A 502 -15.61 -22.49 15.61
N ASP A 503 -15.74 -21.85 16.78
CA ASP A 503 -14.73 -21.94 17.84
C ASP A 503 -14.53 -23.38 18.36
N GLN A 504 -15.59 -24.19 18.40
CA GLN A 504 -15.55 -25.59 18.81
C GLN A 504 -14.97 -26.52 17.72
N ASN A 505 -15.16 -26.20 16.44
CA ASN A 505 -14.83 -27.10 15.32
C ASN A 505 -13.66 -26.64 14.44
N LYS A 506 -13.10 -25.44 14.67
CA LYS A 506 -12.07 -24.82 13.82
C LYS A 506 -10.82 -25.67 13.63
N GLU A 507 -10.38 -26.42 14.64
CA GLU A 507 -9.21 -27.30 14.53
C GLU A 507 -9.48 -28.46 13.59
N LEU A 508 -10.61 -29.16 13.79
CA LEU A 508 -11.03 -30.27 12.94
C LEU A 508 -11.27 -29.82 11.48
N MET A 509 -11.98 -28.71 11.29
CA MET A 509 -12.27 -28.16 9.96
C MET A 509 -11.00 -27.77 9.21
N TYR A 510 -10.03 -27.21 9.93
CA TYR A 510 -8.75 -26.82 9.35
C TYR A 510 -7.92 -28.03 8.96
N SER A 511 -7.79 -29.03 9.84
CA SER A 511 -7.07 -30.28 9.51
C SER A 511 -7.69 -31.03 8.33
N ARG A 512 -9.04 -31.08 8.25
CA ARG A 512 -9.74 -31.66 7.09
C ARG A 512 -9.43 -30.91 5.80
N ALA A 513 -9.50 -29.57 5.84
CA ALA A 513 -9.17 -28.75 4.69
C ALA A 513 -7.70 -28.89 4.26
N GLU A 514 -6.77 -29.09 5.19
CA GLU A 514 -5.36 -29.30 4.86
C GLU A 514 -5.17 -30.61 4.12
N GLN A 515 -5.76 -31.70 4.62
CA GLN A 515 -5.65 -32.99 3.97
C GLN A 515 -6.28 -32.97 2.57
N ALA A 516 -7.48 -32.40 2.45
CA ALA A 516 -8.15 -32.27 1.16
C ALA A 516 -7.34 -31.41 0.16
N MET A 517 -6.63 -30.38 0.63
CA MET A 517 -5.73 -29.60 -0.22
C MET A 517 -4.51 -30.42 -0.68
N VAL A 518 -3.94 -31.28 0.18
CA VAL A 518 -2.89 -32.21 -0.24
C VAL A 518 -3.38 -33.11 -1.37
N ASP A 519 -4.57 -33.69 -1.22
CA ASP A 519 -5.14 -34.62 -2.20
C ASP A 519 -5.44 -33.91 -3.53
N ILE A 520 -5.98 -32.68 -3.48
CA ILE A 520 -6.17 -31.83 -4.67
C ILE A 520 -4.84 -31.60 -5.39
N LEU A 521 -3.79 -31.23 -4.66
CA LEU A 521 -2.51 -30.89 -5.27
C LEU A 521 -1.81 -32.12 -5.86
N LYS A 522 -1.94 -33.28 -5.22
CA LYS A 522 -1.43 -34.55 -5.75
C LYS A 522 -2.08 -34.90 -7.09
N ASP A 523 -3.40 -34.78 -7.18
CA ASP A 523 -4.13 -35.00 -8.44
C ASP A 523 -3.81 -33.92 -9.50
N TYR A 524 -3.71 -32.65 -9.07
CA TYR A 524 -3.43 -31.53 -9.98
C TYR A 524 -2.04 -31.65 -10.63
N PHE A 525 -1.01 -31.99 -9.85
CA PHE A 525 0.35 -32.19 -10.36
C PHE A 525 0.60 -33.58 -10.91
N ASN A 526 -0.34 -34.51 -10.74
CA ASN A 526 -0.15 -35.93 -11.02
C ASN A 526 1.14 -36.48 -10.37
N ASN A 527 1.37 -36.09 -9.11
CA ASN A 527 2.54 -36.48 -8.32
C ASN A 527 2.15 -36.76 -6.86
N GLU A 528 2.50 -37.94 -6.36
CA GLU A 528 2.25 -38.35 -4.97
C GLU A 528 3.12 -37.63 -3.94
N SER A 529 4.28 -37.11 -4.37
CA SER A 529 5.26 -36.44 -3.52
C SER A 529 5.27 -34.94 -3.81
N LEU A 530 4.49 -34.17 -3.04
CA LEU A 530 4.46 -32.72 -3.18
C LEU A 530 5.79 -32.04 -2.84
N SER A 531 6.69 -32.73 -2.11
CA SER A 531 8.04 -32.22 -1.80
C SER A 531 8.93 -32.08 -3.04
N GLU A 532 8.61 -32.76 -4.14
CA GLU A 532 9.33 -32.64 -5.41
C GLU A 532 8.91 -31.40 -6.22
N ILE A 533 7.77 -30.80 -5.85
CA ILE A 533 7.24 -29.63 -6.54
C ILE A 533 7.99 -28.38 -6.05
N ASP A 534 8.65 -27.74 -7.00
CA ASP A 534 9.24 -26.41 -6.85
C ASP A 534 8.21 -25.40 -6.31
N GLY A 535 8.60 -24.65 -5.28
CA GLY A 535 7.74 -23.66 -4.63
C GLY A 535 7.25 -22.54 -5.55
N ARG A 536 7.95 -22.23 -6.67
CA ARG A 536 7.47 -21.31 -7.71
C ARG A 536 6.22 -21.86 -8.41
N THR A 537 6.25 -23.14 -8.76
CA THR A 537 5.11 -23.87 -9.37
C THR A 537 3.95 -23.97 -8.39
N MET A 538 4.25 -24.26 -7.12
CA MET A 538 3.25 -24.27 -6.05
C MET A 538 2.59 -22.89 -5.90
N ALA A 539 3.37 -21.80 -5.83
CA ALA A 539 2.86 -20.44 -5.70
C ALA A 539 2.00 -20.02 -6.91
N ALA A 540 2.42 -20.37 -8.13
CA ALA A 540 1.67 -20.10 -9.36
C ALA A 540 0.30 -20.79 -9.36
N THR A 541 0.22 -22.00 -8.80
CA THR A 541 -1.01 -22.79 -8.77
C THR A 541 -2.12 -22.10 -7.97
N PHE A 542 -1.77 -21.45 -6.86
CA PHE A 542 -2.74 -20.68 -6.05
C PHE A 542 -3.12 -19.31 -6.63
N ARG A 543 -2.46 -18.87 -7.72
CA ARG A 543 -2.87 -17.70 -8.51
C ARG A 543 -3.89 -18.04 -9.60
N ARG A 544 -3.87 -19.28 -10.07
CA ARG A 544 -4.71 -19.74 -11.17
C ARG A 544 -6.11 -20.10 -10.67
N PHE A 545 -7.09 -19.94 -11.56
CA PHE A 545 -8.49 -20.25 -11.27
C PHE A 545 -8.77 -21.76 -11.29
N ASP A 546 -7.86 -22.56 -11.85
CA ASP A 546 -8.03 -23.97 -12.19
C ASP A 546 -8.44 -24.86 -11.00
N ILE A 547 -7.79 -24.70 -9.83
CA ILE A 547 -8.14 -25.47 -8.61
C ILE A 547 -9.59 -25.20 -8.19
N ILE A 548 -10.02 -23.94 -8.32
CA ILE A 548 -11.35 -23.52 -7.90
C ILE A 548 -12.40 -24.16 -8.79
N GLU A 549 -12.20 -24.06 -10.11
CA GLU A 549 -13.14 -24.58 -11.09
C GLU A 549 -13.23 -26.11 -11.07
N ARG A 550 -12.08 -26.79 -11.00
CA ARG A 550 -12.00 -28.26 -11.10
C ARG A 550 -12.47 -28.98 -9.84
N TYR A 551 -12.18 -28.45 -8.65
CA TYR A 551 -12.48 -29.14 -7.38
C TYR A 551 -13.44 -28.35 -6.52
N LEU A 552 -13.11 -27.10 -6.20
CA LEU A 552 -13.77 -26.37 -5.13
C LEU A 552 -15.15 -25.78 -5.48
N LYS A 553 -15.52 -25.71 -6.76
CA LYS A 553 -16.89 -25.43 -7.22
C LYS A 553 -17.68 -26.69 -7.54
N ASN A 554 -17.03 -27.85 -7.57
CA ASN A 554 -17.68 -29.11 -7.90
C ASN A 554 -18.38 -29.71 -6.66
N LYS A 555 -19.71 -29.75 -6.68
CA LYS A 555 -20.52 -30.26 -5.56
C LYS A 555 -20.20 -31.73 -5.22
N THR A 556 -19.97 -32.58 -6.22
CA THR A 556 -19.69 -34.01 -5.98
C THR A 556 -18.34 -34.21 -5.31
N TRP A 557 -17.36 -33.35 -5.60
CA TRP A 557 -16.07 -33.37 -4.94
C TRP A 557 -16.22 -33.04 -3.44
N TRP A 558 -17.03 -32.03 -3.11
CA TRP A 558 -17.31 -31.66 -1.72
C TRP A 558 -18.02 -32.76 -0.92
N GLU A 559 -18.94 -33.48 -1.53
CA GLU A 559 -19.64 -34.62 -0.90
C GLU A 559 -18.67 -35.78 -0.65
N ALA A 560 -17.74 -36.06 -1.57
CA ALA A 560 -16.82 -37.17 -1.45
C ALA A 560 -15.60 -36.93 -0.54
N ASN A 561 -15.16 -35.67 -0.37
CA ASN A 561 -13.86 -35.36 0.26
C ASN A 561 -13.96 -34.53 1.55
N MET A 562 -15.13 -33.99 1.87
CA MET A 562 -15.31 -33.05 3.00
C MET A 562 -16.47 -33.45 3.93
N GLU A 563 -17.15 -34.58 3.66
CA GLU A 563 -18.04 -35.29 4.60
C GLU A 563 -17.23 -36.23 5.49
#